data_AF-A0A645GPB1-F1
#
_entry.id   AF-A0A645GPB1-F1
#
_cell.length_a   1.000
_cell.length_b   1.000
_cell.length_c   1.000
_cell.angle_alpha   90.00
_cell.angle_beta   90.00
_cell.angle_gamma   90.00
#
_symmetry.space_group_name_H-M   'P 1'
#
loop_
_entity.id
_entity.type
_entity.pdbx_description
1 polymer ?
#
loop_
_entity_poly.entity_id
_entity_poly.type
_entity_poly.pdbx_seq_one_letter_code
_entity_poly.pdbx_strand_id
1 'polypeptide(L)'
;MFAGSEMFEKMYVLELAYWDEGMGMDMYNDMLEYEGLKRLPPIKVPGTVIRKVRSDIPDVGEGLKTLDPVGRIMKARFKGCTGCRKCQRKCPEDALTVLGEKGDFEVNVRSDLCLGTACQACEFNCPEKVYVFKDLQIGD
;
A
#
# COMPACT_ATOMS: atom_id res chain seq x y z
N MET A 1 26.30 17.51 13.14
CA MET A 1 25.42 16.41 12.73
C MET A 1 25.81 15.16 13.51
N PHE A 2 24.85 14.36 13.99
CA PHE A 2 25.13 13.14 14.76
C PHE A 2 26.08 12.17 14.04
N ALA A 3 26.05 12.15 12.70
CA ALA A 3 26.94 11.38 11.84
C ALA A 3 28.43 11.83 11.83
N GLY A 4 28.81 12.90 12.53
CA GLY A 4 30.21 13.35 12.62
C GLY A 4 30.91 12.97 13.93
N SER A 5 30.23 12.28 14.84
CA SER A 5 30.81 11.85 16.12
C SER A 5 31.28 10.40 16.01
N GLU A 6 32.57 10.19 16.21
CA GLU A 6 33.19 8.85 16.24
C GLU A 6 32.54 7.93 17.29
N MET A 7 32.14 8.51 18.44
CA MET A 7 31.43 7.79 19.50
C MET A 7 30.05 7.30 19.04
N PHE A 8 29.33 8.13 18.29
CA PHE A 8 28.02 7.76 17.77
C PHE A 8 28.13 6.67 16.71
N GLU A 9 29.11 6.77 15.81
CA GLU A 9 29.38 5.77 14.78
C GLU A 9 29.63 4.37 15.39
N LYS A 10 30.51 4.30 16.39
CA LYS A 10 30.81 3.05 17.11
C LYS A 10 29.59 2.46 17.77
N MET A 11 28.80 3.28 18.48
CA MET A 11 27.57 2.82 19.12
C MET A 11 26.53 2.35 18.09
N TYR A 12 26.40 3.06 16.97
CA TYR A 12 25.45 2.73 15.92
C TYR A 12 25.74 1.38 15.25
N VAL A 13 27.02 1.07 14.99
CA VAL A 13 27.42 -0.25 14.46
C VAL A 13 27.07 -1.37 15.44
N LEU A 14 27.28 -1.16 16.74
CA LEU A 14 26.90 -2.15 17.76
C LEU A 14 25.37 -2.33 17.86
N GLU A 15 24.60 -1.26 17.72
CA GLU A 15 23.13 -1.34 17.68
C GLU A 15 22.66 -2.17 16.47
N LEU A 16 23.22 -1.94 15.28
CA LEU A 16 22.89 -2.74 14.10
C LEU A 16 23.17 -4.23 14.33
N ALA A 17 24.34 -4.55 14.89
CA ALA A 17 24.70 -5.92 15.15
C ALA A 17 23.77 -6.60 16.18
N TYR A 18 23.27 -5.86 17.16
CA TYR A 18 22.29 -6.35 18.13
C TYR A 18 20.89 -6.55 17.54
N TRP A 19 20.37 -5.54 16.82
CA TRP A 19 18.99 -5.55 16.34
C TRP A 19 18.79 -6.34 15.03
N ASP A 20 19.72 -6.26 14.09
CA ASP A 20 19.57 -6.86 12.76
C ASP A 20 20.32 -8.18 12.61
N GLU A 21 21.48 -8.33 13.27
CA GLU A 21 22.36 -9.52 13.12
C GLU A 21 22.23 -10.52 14.27
N GLY A 22 21.47 -10.19 15.32
CA GLY A 22 21.15 -11.11 16.42
C GLY A 22 22.28 -11.31 17.44
N MET A 23 23.17 -10.32 17.62
CA MET A 23 24.15 -10.32 18.70
C MET A 23 23.46 -10.41 20.07
N GLY A 24 24.00 -11.20 21.00
CA GLY A 24 23.47 -11.29 22.37
C GLY A 24 23.84 -10.07 23.23
N MET A 25 23.02 -9.77 24.25
CA MET A 25 23.26 -8.62 25.17
C MET A 25 24.58 -8.70 25.93
N ASP A 26 25.05 -9.91 26.27
CA ASP A 26 26.34 -10.09 26.96
C ASP A 26 27.49 -9.66 26.06
N MET A 27 27.49 -10.13 24.80
CA MET A 27 28.47 -9.78 23.80
C MET A 27 28.40 -8.29 23.43
N TYR A 28 27.21 -7.71 23.35
CA TYR A 28 27.03 -6.28 23.14
C TYR A 28 27.68 -5.45 24.27
N ASN A 29 27.50 -5.84 25.53
CA ASN A 29 28.15 -5.18 26.67
C ASN A 29 29.67 -5.31 26.67
N ASP A 30 30.20 -6.48 26.26
CA ASP A 30 31.64 -6.69 26.15
C ASP A 30 32.25 -5.85 25.01
N MET A 31 31.53 -5.72 23.88
CA MET A 31 31.95 -4.85 22.77
C MET A 31 31.88 -3.36 23.14
N LEU A 32 30.90 -2.94 23.94
CA LEU A 32 30.86 -1.58 24.49
C LEU A 32 32.12 -1.27 25.32
N GLU A 33 32.54 -2.18 26.19
CA GLU A 33 33.76 -1.99 26.99
C GLU A 33 35.03 -1.97 26.14
N TYR A 34 35.09 -2.82 25.10
CA TYR A 34 36.20 -2.84 24.14
C TYR A 34 36.37 -1.49 23.44
N GLU A 35 35.26 -0.84 23.07
CA GLU A 35 35.24 0.51 22.49
C GLU A 35 35.44 1.62 23.54
N GLY A 36 35.67 1.28 24.81
CA GLY A 36 35.88 2.22 25.91
C GLY A 36 34.59 2.87 26.45
N LEU A 37 33.42 2.31 26.09
CA LEU A 37 32.12 2.74 26.55
C LEU A 37 31.70 1.97 27.82
N LYS A 38 30.76 2.54 28.58
CA LYS A 38 30.22 1.88 29.77
C LYS A 38 29.20 0.83 29.37
N ARG A 39 29.22 -0.32 30.06
CA ARG A 39 28.14 -1.32 29.99
C ARG A 39 26.78 -0.69 30.25
N LEU A 40 25.76 -1.25 29.63
CA LEU A 40 24.39 -0.88 29.94
C LEU A 40 24.03 -1.34 31.37
N PRO A 41 23.30 -0.53 32.13
CA PRO A 41 22.84 -0.93 33.44
C PRO A 41 21.88 -2.13 33.32
N PRO A 42 21.84 -3.04 34.30
CA PRO A 42 20.90 -4.14 34.29
C PRO A 42 19.46 -3.61 34.30
N ILE A 43 18.60 -4.19 33.46
CA ILE A 43 17.20 -3.81 33.36
C ILE A 43 16.51 -4.14 34.69
N LYS A 44 16.12 -3.11 35.43
CA LYS A 44 15.29 -3.25 36.63
C LYS A 44 13.83 -3.14 36.23
N VAL A 45 13.14 -4.27 36.17
CA VAL A 45 11.70 -4.28 35.91
C VAL A 45 10.96 -3.88 37.19
N PRO A 46 10.12 -2.84 37.18
CA PRO A 46 9.33 -2.49 38.35
C PRO A 46 8.34 -3.62 38.69
N GLY A 47 8.16 -3.92 39.98
CA GLY A 47 7.29 -5.02 40.43
C GLY A 47 5.80 -4.81 40.13
N THR A 48 5.38 -3.58 39.85
CA THR A 48 4.00 -3.24 39.49
C THR A 48 3.99 -2.35 38.27
N VAL A 49 3.36 -2.83 37.18
CA VAL A 49 3.12 -2.05 35.97
C VAL A 49 1.69 -1.52 36.01
N ILE A 50 1.53 -0.21 36.11
CA ILE A 50 0.21 0.44 36.06
C ILE A 50 0.05 1.08 34.69
N ARG A 51 -0.82 0.50 33.86
CA ARG A 51 -1.17 1.09 32.55
C ARG A 51 -2.09 2.29 32.77
N LYS A 52 -1.52 3.50 32.74
CA LYS A 52 -2.29 4.75 32.93
C LYS A 52 -3.15 5.12 31.71
N VAL A 53 -2.71 4.77 30.50
CA VAL A 53 -3.39 5.14 29.25
C VAL A 53 -3.34 3.99 28.24
N ARG A 54 -4.34 3.96 27.34
CA ARG A 54 -4.40 2.96 26.27
C ARG A 54 -3.45 3.30 25.12
N SER A 55 -3.34 4.59 24.77
CA SER A 55 -2.49 5.18 23.74
C SER A 55 -1.94 6.51 24.26
N ASP A 56 -0.76 6.91 23.76
CA ASP A 56 -0.14 8.20 24.14
C ASP A 56 -0.91 9.40 23.59
N ILE A 57 -1.61 9.20 22.47
CA ILE A 57 -2.49 10.20 21.85
C ILE A 57 -3.95 9.79 22.15
N PRO A 58 -4.69 10.56 22.97
CA PRO A 58 -6.08 10.25 23.33
C PRO A 58 -7.06 10.48 22.17
N ASP A 59 -6.81 11.49 21.34
CA ASP A 59 -7.61 11.81 20.15
C ASP A 59 -6.67 11.84 18.93
N VAL A 60 -6.80 10.83 18.08
CA VAL A 60 -6.00 10.67 16.87
C VAL A 60 -6.44 11.58 15.73
N GLY A 61 -7.55 12.31 15.89
CA GLY A 61 -8.10 13.19 14.86
C GLY A 61 -8.54 12.44 13.60
N GLU A 62 -8.71 13.18 12.50
CA GLU A 62 -8.93 12.56 11.19
C GLU A 62 -7.60 12.02 10.66
N GLY A 63 -7.56 10.70 10.42
CA GLY A 63 -6.41 10.02 9.83
C GLY A 63 -6.12 10.47 8.39
N LEU A 64 -5.07 9.89 7.81
CA LEU A 64 -4.68 10.18 6.43
C LEU A 64 -5.81 9.83 5.46
N LYS A 65 -6.30 10.82 4.70
CA LYS A 65 -7.23 10.61 3.59
C LYS A 65 -6.43 10.54 2.29
N THR A 66 -6.49 9.39 1.60
CA THR A 66 -5.94 9.27 0.24
C THR A 66 -6.88 9.98 -0.74
N LEU A 67 -6.29 10.64 -1.74
CA LEU A 67 -7.06 11.23 -2.84
C LEU A 67 -7.54 10.11 -3.76
N ASP A 68 -8.76 9.62 -3.54
CA ASP A 68 -9.45 8.67 -4.42
C ASP A 68 -10.73 9.34 -4.95
N PRO A 69 -10.98 9.42 -6.27
CA PRO A 69 -10.19 9.00 -7.43
C PRO A 69 -9.39 10.14 -8.08
N VAL A 70 -8.13 9.90 -8.46
CA VAL A 70 -7.30 10.84 -9.26
C VAL A 70 -7.62 10.77 -10.76
N GLY A 71 -8.12 9.62 -11.22
CA GLY A 71 -8.45 9.37 -12.63
C GLY A 71 -9.81 9.91 -13.06
N ARG A 72 -10.06 9.88 -14.37
CA ARG A 72 -11.37 10.13 -14.96
C ARG A 72 -12.12 8.82 -15.19
N ILE A 73 -13.45 8.89 -15.18
CA ILE A 73 -14.29 7.76 -15.55
C ILE A 73 -14.62 7.88 -17.03
N MET A 74 -14.18 6.91 -17.82
CA MET A 74 -14.59 6.77 -19.22
C MET A 74 -15.84 5.90 -19.30
N LYS A 75 -16.81 6.30 -20.11
CA LYS A 75 -18.12 5.65 -20.26
C LYS A 75 -18.36 5.28 -21.72
N ALA A 76 -18.99 4.13 -21.96
CA ALA A 76 -19.51 3.75 -23.27
C ALA A 76 -20.71 2.82 -23.16
N ARG A 77 -21.55 2.85 -24.21
CA ARG A 77 -22.65 1.89 -24.42
C ARG A 77 -22.42 1.17 -25.73
N PHE A 78 -22.36 -0.16 -25.67
CA PHE A 78 -22.09 -0.99 -26.84
C PHE A 78 -23.37 -1.66 -27.33
N LYS A 79 -23.73 -1.41 -28.60
CA LYS A 79 -24.89 -2.07 -29.23
C LYS A 79 -24.65 -3.58 -29.29
N GLY A 80 -25.58 -4.37 -28.74
CA GLY A 80 -25.44 -5.83 -28.64
C GLY A 80 -24.75 -6.32 -27.36
N CYS A 81 -24.45 -5.42 -26.40
CA CYS A 81 -24.02 -5.85 -25.07
C CYS A 81 -25.14 -6.63 -24.37
N THR A 82 -24.84 -7.85 -23.95
CA THR A 82 -25.77 -8.71 -23.20
C THR A 82 -25.67 -8.53 -21.68
N GLY A 83 -24.72 -7.70 -21.21
CA GLY A 83 -24.46 -7.53 -19.79
C GLY A 83 -23.85 -8.76 -19.13
N CYS A 84 -23.16 -9.63 -19.89
CA CYS A 84 -22.54 -10.85 -19.36
C CYS A 84 -21.44 -10.63 -18.31
N ARG A 85 -20.93 -9.39 -18.20
CA ARG A 85 -19.86 -8.92 -17.29
C ARG A 85 -18.54 -9.70 -17.39
N LYS A 86 -18.27 -10.39 -18.51
CA LYS A 86 -16.99 -11.10 -18.71
C LYS A 86 -15.82 -10.12 -18.81
N CYS A 87 -15.98 -8.99 -19.49
CA CYS A 87 -14.97 -7.94 -19.59
C CYS A 87 -14.58 -7.37 -18.22
N GLN A 88 -15.54 -7.23 -17.30
CA GLN A 88 -15.30 -6.83 -15.91
C GLN A 88 -14.51 -7.90 -15.14
N ARG A 89 -14.99 -9.16 -15.14
CA ARG A 89 -14.33 -10.27 -14.40
C ARG A 89 -12.95 -10.67 -14.92
N LYS A 90 -12.59 -10.25 -16.14
CA LYS A 90 -11.31 -10.57 -16.78
C LYS A 90 -10.40 -9.36 -16.91
N CYS A 91 -10.76 -8.24 -16.30
CA CYS A 91 -9.86 -7.08 -16.21
C CYS A 91 -8.75 -7.40 -15.20
N PRO A 92 -7.46 -7.30 -15.57
CA PRO A 92 -6.37 -7.58 -14.63
C PRO A 92 -6.26 -6.56 -13.49
N GLU A 93 -6.75 -5.34 -13.71
CA GLU A 93 -6.65 -4.22 -12.76
C GLU A 93 -8.00 -3.86 -12.12
N ASP A 94 -9.05 -4.67 -12.34
CA ASP A 94 -10.42 -4.39 -11.87
C ASP A 94 -10.94 -2.97 -12.23
N ALA A 95 -10.42 -2.39 -13.31
CA ALA A 95 -10.68 -1.01 -13.72
C ALA A 95 -12.08 -0.78 -14.31
N LEU A 96 -12.85 -1.84 -14.60
CA LEU A 96 -14.06 -1.80 -15.41
C LEU A 96 -15.28 -2.26 -14.62
N THR A 97 -16.36 -1.49 -14.68
CA THR A 97 -17.66 -1.84 -14.09
C THR A 97 -18.76 -1.77 -15.15
N VAL A 98 -19.61 -2.80 -15.23
CA VAL A 98 -20.80 -2.81 -16.09
C VAL A 98 -22.04 -2.48 -15.25
N LEU A 99 -22.69 -1.35 -15.55
CA LEU A 99 -23.90 -0.87 -14.92
C LEU A 99 -25.12 -1.06 -15.85
N GLY A 100 -26.32 -1.10 -15.25
CA GLY A 100 -27.59 -1.21 -15.98
C GLY A 100 -28.25 -2.59 -15.92
N GLU A 101 -29.53 -2.63 -16.29
CA GLU A 101 -30.39 -3.81 -16.32
C GLU A 101 -31.25 -3.81 -17.60
N LYS A 102 -31.68 -5.00 -18.06
CA LYS A 102 -32.65 -5.18 -19.18
C LYS A 102 -32.21 -4.62 -20.55
N GLY A 103 -30.95 -4.83 -20.94
CA GLY A 103 -30.48 -4.60 -22.31
C GLY A 103 -29.93 -3.20 -22.58
N ASP A 104 -30.00 -2.29 -21.60
CA ASP A 104 -29.29 -1.01 -21.63
C ASP A 104 -28.13 -1.08 -20.62
N PHE A 105 -26.93 -1.38 -21.12
CA PHE A 105 -25.74 -1.55 -20.31
C PHE A 105 -24.73 -0.45 -20.59
N GLU A 106 -24.28 0.20 -19.52
CA GLU A 106 -23.23 1.21 -19.53
C GLU A 106 -21.95 0.62 -18.93
N VAL A 107 -20.85 0.78 -19.65
CA VAL A 107 -19.52 0.38 -19.19
C VAL A 107 -18.82 1.61 -18.66
N ASN A 108 -18.41 1.56 -17.40
CA ASN A 108 -17.56 2.56 -16.76
C ASN A 108 -16.15 2.00 -16.58
N VAL A 109 -15.15 2.77 -17.00
CA VAL A 109 -13.73 2.42 -16.90
C VAL A 109 -12.98 3.52 -16.14
N ARG A 110 -12.33 3.14 -15.04
CA ARG A 110 -11.44 4.00 -14.26
C ARG A 110 -10.12 4.17 -15.01
N SER A 111 -9.82 5.38 -15.47
CA SER A 111 -8.60 5.66 -16.24
C SER A 111 -7.32 5.52 -15.43
N ASP A 112 -7.41 5.67 -14.11
CA ASP A 112 -6.32 5.52 -13.14
C ASP A 112 -5.90 4.06 -12.93
N LEU A 113 -6.81 3.11 -13.15
CA LEU A 113 -6.52 1.67 -13.04
C LEU A 113 -6.33 1.00 -14.42
N CYS A 114 -6.83 1.59 -15.50
CA CYS A 114 -6.82 0.94 -16.80
C CYS A 114 -5.41 0.94 -17.46
N LEU A 115 -4.90 -0.23 -17.84
CA LEU A 115 -3.66 -0.39 -18.63
C LEU A 115 -3.77 0.10 -20.09
N GLY A 116 -4.92 0.65 -20.49
CA GLY A 116 -5.15 1.24 -21.80
C GLY A 116 -5.12 0.24 -22.96
N THR A 117 -4.71 0.73 -24.13
CA THR A 117 -4.72 0.01 -25.42
C THR A 117 -3.70 -1.12 -25.52
N ALA A 118 -2.76 -1.24 -24.58
CA ALA A 118 -1.80 -2.35 -24.57
C ALA A 118 -2.41 -3.66 -24.05
N CYS A 119 -3.39 -3.57 -23.14
CA CYS A 119 -3.98 -4.72 -22.48
C CYS A 119 -5.09 -5.38 -23.31
N GLN A 120 -6.06 -4.58 -23.79
CA GLN A 120 -7.23 -5.02 -24.60
C GLN A 120 -7.98 -6.26 -24.08
N ALA A 121 -7.81 -6.64 -22.81
CA ALA A 121 -8.47 -7.80 -22.22
C ALA A 121 -10.00 -7.70 -22.29
N CYS A 122 -10.54 -6.49 -22.21
CA CYS A 122 -11.97 -6.22 -22.36
C CYS A 122 -12.51 -6.57 -23.76
N GLU A 123 -11.78 -6.22 -24.83
CA GLU A 123 -12.12 -6.56 -26.21
C GLU A 123 -11.97 -8.07 -26.46
N PHE A 124 -10.86 -8.65 -25.98
CA PHE A 124 -10.57 -10.07 -26.19
C PHE A 124 -11.59 -10.98 -25.50
N ASN A 125 -11.95 -10.68 -24.24
CA ASN A 125 -12.85 -11.52 -23.44
C ASN A 125 -14.35 -11.26 -23.69
N CYS A 126 -14.71 -10.27 -24.51
CA CYS A 126 -16.11 -10.05 -24.88
C CYS A 126 -16.58 -11.18 -25.82
N PRO A 127 -17.59 -11.98 -25.42
CA PRO A 127 -18.06 -13.10 -26.23
C PRO A 127 -18.76 -12.63 -27.51
N GLU A 128 -19.49 -11.52 -27.43
CA GLU A 128 -20.21 -10.91 -28.56
C GLU A 128 -19.31 -10.03 -29.44
N LYS A 129 -18.05 -9.81 -29.04
CA LYS A 129 -17.08 -8.92 -29.73
C LYS A 129 -17.60 -7.49 -30.01
N VAL A 130 -18.53 -7.01 -29.19
CA VAL A 130 -19.11 -5.66 -29.29
C VAL A 130 -18.31 -4.58 -28.54
N TYR A 131 -17.37 -4.99 -27.67
CA TYR A 131 -16.58 -4.05 -26.89
C TYR A 131 -15.47 -3.45 -27.74
N VAL A 132 -15.43 -2.12 -27.83
CA VAL A 132 -14.40 -1.37 -28.56
C VAL A 132 -13.84 -0.29 -27.62
N PHE A 133 -12.56 -0.39 -27.27
CA PHE A 133 -11.91 0.51 -26.33
C PHE A 133 -11.87 1.96 -26.83
N LYS A 134 -11.73 2.15 -28.15
CA LYS A 134 -11.68 3.50 -28.77
C LYS A 134 -12.99 4.28 -28.66
N ASP A 135 -14.11 3.59 -28.44
CA ASP A 135 -15.43 4.22 -28.34
C ASP A 135 -15.73 4.70 -26.91
N LEU A 136 -14.80 4.49 -25.97
CA LEU A 136 -14.86 5.04 -24.62
C LEU A 136 -14.75 6.56 -24.68
N GLN A 137 -15.74 7.24 -24.10
CA GLN A 137 -15.77 8.69 -23.99
C GLN A 137 -15.49 9.08 -22.55
N ILE A 138 -14.76 10.17 -22.33
CA ILE A 138 -14.59 10.72 -20.98
C ILE A 138 -15.96 11.21 -20.51
N GLY A 139 -16.48 10.61 -19.44
CA GLY A 139 -17.68 11.12 -18.80
C GLY A 139 -17.39 12.45 -18.10
N ASP A 140 -18.34 13.36 -18.14
CA ASP A 140 -18.32 14.61 -17.35
C ASP A 140 -18.20 14.34 -15.85
#